data_AF-A0A9N7PMP7-F1
#
_entry.id   AF-A0A9N7PMP7-F1
#
_cell.length_a   1.000
_cell.length_b   1.000
_cell.length_c   1.000
_cell.angle_alpha   90.00
_cell.angle_beta   90.00
_cell.angle_gamma   90.00
#
_symmetry.space_group_name_H-M   'P 1'
#
loop_
_entity.id
_entity.type
_entity.pdbx_description
1 polymer ?
#
loop_
_entity_poly.entity_id
_entity_poly.type
_entity_poly.pdbx_seq_one_letter_code
_entity_poly.pdbx_strand_id
1 'polypeptide(L)'
;MIDINEFDEIIKFKSNKEKISKLKQWSILTESAKDIKKLIYRGTYTDTSIECDVIGYIEKFTNNKCIDIVYDTAIIKIGENILKISPMYLKDMQESDIKINDLQFNYKMLKKYDSTYLECYFNNNSDYNIIAITLDIHLSNSNQTITLNNSKITYKKSVSSTFSTPIPSIENINTITVLQCTIKYKSGNVVCNTIYNSKSKRYTIY
;
A
#
# COMPACT_ATOMS: atom_id res chain seq x y z
N MET A 1 12.28 -0.92 -13.04
CA MET A 1 12.88 -2.27 -12.91
C MET A 1 13.27 -2.75 -14.30
N ILE A 2 14.22 -3.68 -14.40
CA ILE A 2 14.79 -4.19 -15.66
C ILE A 2 14.96 -5.69 -15.49
N ASP A 3 14.63 -6.48 -16.51
CA ASP A 3 14.89 -7.92 -16.53
C ASP A 3 16.40 -8.22 -16.36
N ILE A 4 16.70 -9.45 -15.96
CA ILE A 4 18.07 -9.94 -15.88
C ILE A 4 18.56 -10.25 -17.28
N ASN A 5 19.74 -9.74 -17.60
CA ASN A 5 20.43 -9.97 -18.85
C ASN A 5 21.63 -10.87 -18.57
N GLU A 6 22.11 -11.52 -19.63
CA GLU A 6 23.23 -12.48 -19.56
C GLU A 6 24.54 -11.88 -19.03
N PHE A 7 24.67 -10.54 -19.05
CA PHE A 7 25.83 -9.79 -18.59
C PHE A 7 25.76 -9.34 -17.11
N ASP A 8 24.70 -9.69 -16.39
CA ASP A 8 24.62 -9.34 -14.97
C ASP A 8 25.49 -10.27 -14.13
N GLU A 9 26.54 -9.71 -13.54
CA GLU A 9 27.40 -10.39 -12.57
C GLU A 9 26.67 -10.53 -11.22
N ILE A 10 25.74 -11.47 -11.15
CA ILE A 10 24.95 -11.70 -9.94
C ILE A 10 25.82 -12.37 -8.86
N ILE A 11 25.99 -11.65 -7.76
CA ILE A 11 26.60 -12.17 -6.55
C ILE A 11 25.52 -12.93 -5.77
N LYS A 12 25.62 -14.27 -5.78
CA LYS A 12 24.75 -15.15 -5.00
C LYS A 12 25.23 -15.23 -3.56
N PHE A 13 24.29 -15.29 -2.62
CA PHE A 13 24.62 -15.53 -1.22
C PHE A 13 25.16 -16.96 -1.03
N LYS A 14 26.27 -17.09 -0.32
CA LYS A 14 26.89 -18.38 0.01
C LYS A 14 26.24 -19.04 1.22
N SER A 15 25.50 -18.27 2.02
CA SER A 15 24.79 -18.77 3.19
C SER A 15 23.61 -17.87 3.58
N ASN A 16 22.67 -18.42 4.37
CA ASN A 16 21.59 -17.62 4.97
C ASN A 16 22.12 -16.51 5.90
N LYS A 17 23.27 -16.74 6.57
CA LYS A 17 23.90 -15.73 7.44
C LYS A 17 24.34 -14.50 6.64
N GLU A 18 24.96 -14.73 5.48
CA GLU A 18 25.37 -13.67 4.56
C GLU A 18 24.15 -12.89 4.05
N LYS A 19 23.11 -13.60 3.63
CA LYS A 19 21.84 -13.02 3.19
C LYS A 19 21.21 -12.14 4.26
N ILE A 20 21.08 -12.63 5.50
CA ILE A 20 20.55 -11.85 6.62
C ILE A 20 21.39 -10.58 6.83
N SER A 21 22.72 -10.69 6.80
CA SER A 21 23.61 -9.55 6.96
C SER A 21 23.39 -8.49 5.89
N LYS A 22 23.27 -8.90 4.62
CA LYS A 22 23.04 -7.97 3.50
C LYS A 22 21.64 -7.33 3.57
N LEU A 23 20.61 -8.09 3.96
CA LEU A 23 19.26 -7.55 4.15
C LEU A 23 19.16 -6.55 5.31
N LYS A 24 19.96 -6.73 6.37
CA LYS A 24 20.10 -5.72 7.44
C LYS A 24 20.83 -4.48 6.96
N GLN A 25 21.90 -4.63 6.18
CA GLN A 25 22.61 -3.50 5.57
C GLN A 25 21.66 -2.62 4.74
N TRP A 26 20.73 -3.23 3.99
CA TRP A 26 19.70 -2.50 3.25
C TRP A 26 18.49 -2.05 4.09
N SER A 27 18.51 -2.28 5.40
CA SER A 27 17.42 -2.00 6.34
C SER A 27 16.08 -2.66 5.97
N ILE A 28 16.13 -3.77 5.23
CA ILE A 28 14.95 -4.61 4.93
C ILE A 28 14.61 -5.45 6.16
N LEU A 29 15.64 -5.90 6.89
CA LEU A 29 15.50 -6.54 8.20
C LEU A 29 15.98 -5.59 9.29
N THR A 30 15.42 -5.73 10.49
CA THR A 30 15.92 -5.03 11.68
C THR A 30 17.27 -5.60 12.11
N GLU A 31 18.09 -4.78 12.78
CA GLU A 31 19.39 -5.22 13.33
C GLU A 31 19.27 -6.43 14.27
N SER A 32 18.15 -6.52 14.99
CA SER A 32 17.84 -7.61 15.91
C SER A 32 17.32 -8.89 15.24
N ALA A 33 17.01 -8.88 13.94
CA ALA A 33 16.45 -10.03 13.25
C ALA A 33 17.44 -11.21 13.24
N LYS A 34 16.97 -12.39 13.66
CA LYS A 34 17.76 -13.64 13.63
C LYS A 34 17.46 -14.50 12.41
N ASP A 35 16.30 -14.32 11.81
CA ASP A 35 15.80 -15.08 10.67
C ASP A 35 15.16 -14.15 9.64
N ILE A 36 15.07 -14.62 8.40
CA ILE A 36 14.39 -13.93 7.31
C ILE A 36 12.91 -14.29 7.40
N LYS A 37 12.09 -13.33 7.81
CA LYS A 37 10.63 -13.45 7.66
C LYS A 37 10.25 -13.41 6.18
N LYS A 38 9.03 -13.84 5.86
CA LYS A 38 8.48 -13.71 4.50
C LYS A 38 8.63 -12.28 3.99
N LEU A 39 9.28 -12.13 2.85
CA LEU A 39 9.40 -10.85 2.15
C LEU A 39 8.29 -10.75 1.12
N ILE A 40 7.68 -9.58 1.02
CA ILE A 40 6.53 -9.35 0.15
C ILE A 40 6.94 -8.45 -1.02
N TYR A 41 6.48 -8.81 -2.20
CA TYR A 41 6.55 -7.99 -3.40
C TYR A 41 5.17 -7.42 -3.72
N ARG A 42 5.13 -6.10 -3.96
CA ARG A 42 3.92 -5.30 -4.27
C ARG A 42 4.14 -4.42 -5.50
N GLY A 43 4.90 -4.93 -6.47
CA GLY A 43 5.28 -4.18 -7.65
C GLY A 43 4.37 -4.49 -8.85
N THR A 44 4.66 -3.83 -9.98
CA THR A 44 3.82 -3.80 -11.17
C THR A 44 3.61 -5.15 -11.89
N TYR A 45 4.33 -6.21 -11.51
CA TYR A 45 4.19 -7.54 -12.10
C TYR A 45 3.09 -8.38 -11.45
N THR A 46 2.49 -7.88 -10.38
CA THR A 46 1.58 -8.65 -9.54
C THR A 46 0.40 -7.79 -9.18
N ASP A 47 -0.80 -8.28 -9.47
CA ASP A 47 -2.02 -7.58 -9.04
C ASP A 47 -2.16 -7.63 -7.52
N THR A 48 -1.56 -8.60 -6.84
CA THR A 48 -1.64 -8.78 -5.39
C THR A 48 -0.26 -8.79 -4.75
N SER A 49 -0.20 -8.49 -3.46
CA SER A 49 0.97 -8.80 -2.64
C SER A 49 1.33 -10.28 -2.71
N ILE A 50 2.54 -10.61 -3.15
CA ILE A 50 3.03 -12.00 -3.20
C ILE A 50 4.38 -12.17 -2.53
N GLU A 51 4.65 -13.38 -2.07
CA GLU A 51 5.92 -13.73 -1.43
C GLU A 51 7.05 -13.71 -2.47
N CYS A 52 8.17 -13.13 -2.08
CA CYS A 52 9.39 -13.10 -2.89
C CYS A 52 10.59 -13.55 -2.07
N ASP A 53 11.62 -14.02 -2.75
CA ASP A 53 12.90 -14.33 -2.14
C ASP A 53 14.02 -13.47 -2.72
N VAL A 54 14.97 -13.06 -1.89
CA VAL A 54 16.16 -12.33 -2.37
C VAL A 54 17.27 -13.34 -2.61
N ILE A 55 17.61 -13.58 -3.87
CA ILE A 55 18.53 -14.67 -4.27
C ILE A 55 19.97 -14.20 -4.50
N GLY A 56 20.19 -12.89 -4.56
CA GLY A 56 21.50 -12.28 -4.74
C GLY A 56 21.43 -10.78 -4.93
N TYR A 57 22.52 -10.20 -5.39
CA TYR A 57 22.61 -8.78 -5.72
C TYR A 57 23.66 -8.54 -6.80
N ILE A 58 23.61 -7.34 -7.39
CA ILE A 58 24.65 -6.81 -8.27
C ILE A 58 25.23 -5.59 -7.56
N GLU A 59 26.54 -5.58 -7.40
CA GLU A 59 27.29 -4.41 -6.92
C GLU A 59 27.78 -3.63 -8.14
N LYS A 60 27.48 -2.32 -8.20
CA LYS A 60 28.04 -1.43 -9.22
C LYS A 60 28.78 -0.28 -8.56
N PHE A 61 30.04 -0.11 -8.95
CA PHE A 61 30.80 1.09 -8.58
C PHE A 61 30.19 2.30 -9.27
N THR A 62 29.89 3.32 -8.48
CA THR A 62 29.41 4.59 -9.00
C THR A 62 30.60 5.44 -9.44
N ASN A 63 30.33 6.45 -10.25
CA ASN A 63 31.37 7.42 -10.60
C ASN A 63 31.78 8.22 -9.34
N ASN A 64 33.03 8.68 -9.30
CA ASN A 64 33.65 9.39 -8.18
C ASN A 64 32.92 10.69 -7.73
N LYS A 65 31.83 11.08 -8.39
CA LYS A 65 30.99 12.24 -8.08
C LYS A 65 29.71 11.87 -7.34
N CYS A 66 29.42 10.59 -7.15
CA CYS A 66 28.26 10.11 -6.40
C CYS A 66 28.59 10.00 -4.91
N ILE A 67 27.58 10.21 -4.06
CA ILE A 67 27.71 10.15 -2.59
C ILE A 67 28.08 8.73 -2.14
N ASP A 68 27.41 7.73 -2.70
CA ASP A 68 27.68 6.33 -2.43
C ASP A 68 28.64 5.78 -3.48
N ILE A 69 29.77 5.20 -3.06
CA ILE A 69 30.83 4.63 -3.92
C ILE A 69 30.34 3.35 -4.63
N VAL A 70 29.38 2.65 -4.04
CA VAL A 70 28.82 1.40 -4.55
C VAL A 70 27.30 1.49 -4.45
N TYR A 71 26.62 1.10 -5.53
CA TYR A 71 25.18 0.97 -5.58
C TYR A 71 24.79 -0.50 -5.76
N ASP A 72 24.03 -1.01 -4.80
CA ASP A 72 23.50 -2.36 -4.82
C ASP A 72 22.17 -2.42 -5.56
N THR A 73 22.01 -3.45 -6.39
CA THR A 73 20.71 -3.84 -6.94
C THR A 73 20.37 -5.23 -6.43
N ALA A 74 19.27 -5.38 -5.69
CA ALA A 74 18.83 -6.68 -5.21
C ALA A 74 18.23 -7.49 -6.36
N ILE A 75 18.52 -8.80 -6.35
CA ILE A 75 17.93 -9.76 -7.26
C ILE A 75 16.91 -10.58 -6.50
N ILE A 76 15.65 -10.50 -6.94
CA ILE A 76 14.53 -11.20 -6.31
C ILE A 76 13.95 -12.26 -7.21
N LYS A 77 13.51 -13.36 -6.62
CA LYS A 77 12.72 -14.40 -7.26
C LYS A 77 11.27 -14.32 -6.80
N ILE A 78 10.35 -14.36 -7.75
CA ILE A 78 8.91 -14.27 -7.54
C ILE A 78 8.27 -15.34 -8.43
N GLY A 79 7.80 -16.44 -7.83
CA GLY A 79 7.39 -17.62 -8.60
C GLY A 79 8.55 -18.09 -9.49
N GLU A 80 8.33 -18.14 -10.81
CA GLU A 80 9.36 -18.48 -11.80
C GLU A 80 10.15 -17.27 -12.33
N ASN A 81 9.73 -16.06 -11.98
CA ASN A 81 10.35 -14.83 -12.49
C ASN A 81 11.52 -14.40 -11.60
N ILE A 82 12.55 -13.83 -12.22
CA ILE A 82 13.70 -13.24 -11.51
C ILE A 82 13.88 -11.80 -11.99
N LEU A 83 13.90 -10.86 -11.04
CA LEU A 83 13.85 -9.42 -11.32
C LEU A 83 14.92 -8.66 -10.55
N LYS A 84 15.32 -7.51 -11.11
CA LYS A 84 16.14 -6.50 -10.43
C LYS A 84 15.27 -5.48 -9.72
N ILE A 85 15.56 -5.22 -8.46
CA ILE A 85 14.89 -4.20 -7.66
C ILE A 85 15.91 -3.38 -6.86
N SER A 86 15.66 -2.08 -6.72
CA SER A 86 16.43 -1.27 -5.78
C SER A 86 16.16 -1.78 -4.35
N PRO A 87 17.19 -2.01 -3.51
CA PRO A 87 16.97 -2.42 -2.13
C PRO A 87 16.07 -1.46 -1.33
N MET A 88 16.16 -0.15 -1.61
CA MET A 88 15.28 0.86 -0.99
C MET A 88 13.82 0.67 -1.39
N TYR A 89 13.56 0.37 -2.66
CA TYR A 89 12.20 0.11 -3.14
C TYR A 89 11.64 -1.21 -2.59
N LEU A 90 12.48 -2.23 -2.43
CA LEU A 90 12.09 -3.49 -1.78
C LEU A 90 11.80 -3.28 -0.28
N LYS A 91 12.58 -2.45 0.40
CA LYS A 91 12.34 -2.06 1.80
C LYS A 91 10.97 -1.41 1.97
N ASP A 92 10.64 -0.44 1.10
CA ASP A 92 9.34 0.24 1.13
C ASP A 92 8.18 -0.75 1.02
N MET A 93 8.33 -1.84 0.25
CA MET A 93 7.30 -2.90 0.15
C MET A 93 7.09 -3.72 1.44
N GLN A 94 8.03 -3.68 2.39
CA GLN A 94 7.94 -4.45 3.64
C GLN A 94 7.16 -3.73 4.74
N GLU A 95 6.76 -2.47 4.53
CA GLU A 95 5.99 -1.74 5.53
C GLU A 95 4.58 -2.35 5.69
N SER A 96 4.06 -2.27 6.93
CA SER A 96 2.77 -2.86 7.28
C SER A 96 1.61 -2.17 6.59
N ASP A 97 0.63 -2.92 6.13
CA ASP A 97 -0.51 -2.32 5.43
C ASP A 97 -1.33 -1.37 6.29
N ILE A 98 -1.88 -0.34 5.64
CA ILE A 98 -2.89 0.51 6.27
C ILE A 98 -4.13 -0.32 6.58
N LYS A 99 -4.67 -0.17 7.79
CA LYS A 99 -5.92 -0.81 8.21
C LYS A 99 -7.05 0.20 8.15
N ILE A 100 -8.28 -0.29 8.00
CA ILE A 100 -9.44 0.61 8.00
C ILE A 100 -9.55 1.37 9.33
N ASN A 101 -9.15 0.75 10.45
CA ASN A 101 -9.19 1.37 11.77
C ASN A 101 -8.18 2.51 11.94
N ASP A 102 -7.16 2.59 11.08
CA ASP A 102 -6.24 3.73 11.04
C ASP A 102 -6.92 4.97 10.43
N LEU A 103 -8.10 4.78 9.82
CA LEU A 103 -8.95 5.82 9.26
C LEU A 103 -10.24 5.92 10.09
N GLN A 104 -10.47 7.05 10.73
CA GLN A 104 -11.72 7.29 11.46
C GLN A 104 -12.72 7.97 10.54
N PHE A 105 -13.80 7.27 10.17
CA PHE A 105 -14.86 7.80 9.33
C PHE A 105 -16.05 8.27 10.15
N ASN A 106 -16.59 9.44 9.80
CA ASN A 106 -17.86 9.96 10.29
C ASN A 106 -18.72 10.40 9.11
N TYR A 107 -20.03 10.41 9.28
CA TYR A 107 -20.98 10.66 8.20
C TYR A 107 -22.02 11.69 8.60
N LYS A 108 -22.38 12.57 7.66
CA LYS A 108 -23.41 13.57 7.84
C LYS A 108 -24.26 13.70 6.59
N MET A 109 -25.56 13.80 6.80
CA MET A 109 -26.53 14.10 5.77
C MET A 109 -26.66 15.62 5.61
N LEU A 110 -26.55 16.12 4.38
CA LEU A 110 -26.73 17.53 4.06
C LEU A 110 -27.85 17.69 3.04
N LYS A 111 -28.85 18.52 3.34
CA LYS A 111 -29.85 18.96 2.35
C LYS A 111 -29.39 20.30 1.76
N LYS A 112 -29.29 20.39 0.44
CA LYS A 112 -28.98 21.62 -0.30
C LYS A 112 -29.99 21.75 -1.44
N TYR A 113 -30.84 22.77 -1.36
CA TYR A 113 -31.95 22.97 -2.30
C TYR A 113 -32.80 21.69 -2.42
N ASP A 114 -32.98 21.17 -3.64
CA ASP A 114 -33.77 19.98 -3.93
C ASP A 114 -32.96 18.67 -3.87
N SER A 115 -31.70 18.73 -3.40
CA SER A 115 -30.80 17.58 -3.37
C SER A 115 -30.35 17.22 -1.96
N THR A 116 -30.22 15.92 -1.72
CA THR A 116 -29.66 15.36 -0.50
C THR A 116 -28.26 14.85 -0.80
N TYR A 117 -27.31 15.15 0.07
CA TYR A 117 -25.91 14.71 -0.03
C TYR A 117 -25.55 13.91 1.20
N LEU A 118 -24.76 12.87 0.99
CA LEU A 118 -24.02 12.25 2.06
C LEU A 118 -22.60 12.77 2.06
N GLU A 119 -22.21 13.38 3.17
CA GLU A 119 -20.87 13.85 3.44
C GLU A 119 -20.15 12.87 4.37
N CYS A 120 -18.96 12.46 3.97
CA CYS A 120 -18.05 11.67 4.76
C CYS A 120 -16.90 12.56 5.23
N TYR A 121 -16.65 12.53 6.54
CA TYR A 121 -15.50 13.12 7.20
C TYR A 121 -14.56 11.99 7.55
N PHE A 122 -13.27 12.16 7.33
CA PHE A 122 -12.30 11.20 7.83
C PHE A 122 -11.05 11.84 8.39
N ASN A 123 -10.44 11.16 9.36
CA ASN A 123 -9.13 11.49 9.91
C ASN A 123 -8.13 10.41 9.52
N ASN A 124 -7.01 10.81 8.90
CA ASN A 124 -5.90 9.91 8.62
C ASN A 124 -4.99 9.81 9.85
N ASN A 125 -5.17 8.77 10.67
CA ASN A 125 -4.31 8.50 11.81
C ASN A 125 -3.16 7.52 11.48
N SER A 126 -3.04 7.11 10.22
CA SER A 126 -1.95 6.27 9.76
C SER A 126 -0.66 7.06 9.55
N ASP A 127 0.45 6.34 9.43
CA ASP A 127 1.74 6.93 9.04
C ASP A 127 1.83 7.22 7.53
N TYR A 128 0.79 6.89 6.75
CA TYR A 128 0.80 6.92 5.29
C TYR A 128 0.17 8.19 4.71
N ASN A 129 0.65 8.55 3.51
CA ASN A 129 -0.03 9.54 2.68
C ASN A 129 -1.12 8.84 1.86
N ILE A 130 -2.38 9.18 2.09
CA ILE A 130 -3.51 8.58 1.38
C ILE A 130 -3.70 9.33 0.06
N ILE A 131 -3.77 8.61 -1.04
CA ILE A 131 -3.99 9.16 -2.38
C ILE A 131 -5.49 9.19 -2.70
N ALA A 132 -6.22 8.13 -2.35
CA ALA A 132 -7.65 8.02 -2.63
C ALA A 132 -8.34 7.09 -1.63
N ILE A 133 -9.61 7.35 -1.37
CA ILE A 133 -10.50 6.49 -0.60
C ILE A 133 -11.78 6.27 -1.39
N THR A 134 -12.25 5.03 -1.46
CA THR A 134 -13.55 4.68 -2.01
C THR A 134 -14.31 3.84 -0.98
N LEU A 135 -15.51 4.27 -0.63
CA LEU A 135 -16.40 3.56 0.30
C LEU A 135 -17.65 3.11 -0.43
N ASP A 136 -17.90 1.81 -0.44
CA ASP A 136 -19.19 1.27 -0.85
C ASP A 136 -20.05 1.16 0.40
N ILE A 137 -21.14 1.92 0.43
CA ILE A 137 -22.01 2.05 1.58
C ILE A 137 -23.43 1.61 1.26
N HIS A 138 -24.08 1.06 2.27
CA HIS A 138 -25.49 0.76 2.26
C HIS A 138 -26.21 1.70 3.22
N LEU A 139 -27.23 2.39 2.73
CA LEU A 139 -28.11 3.22 3.54
C LEU A 139 -29.27 2.35 4.03
N SER A 140 -29.47 2.23 5.33
CA SER A 140 -30.63 1.50 5.84
C SER A 140 -31.93 2.11 5.34
N ASN A 141 -32.94 1.26 5.18
CA ASN A 141 -34.25 1.60 4.61
C ASN A 141 -34.21 1.95 3.11
N SER A 142 -33.05 1.80 2.46
CA SER A 142 -32.95 1.81 1.00
C SER A 142 -32.43 0.45 0.53
N ASN A 143 -32.93 -0.07 -0.59
CA ASN A 143 -32.30 -1.22 -1.27
C ASN A 143 -31.08 -0.77 -2.11
N GLN A 144 -30.48 0.36 -1.78
CA GLN A 144 -29.45 0.99 -2.59
C GLN A 144 -28.08 0.87 -1.95
N THR A 145 -27.09 0.69 -2.82
CA THR A 145 -25.67 0.83 -2.51
C THR A 145 -25.18 2.07 -3.22
N ILE A 146 -24.44 2.90 -2.50
CA ILE A 146 -23.85 4.13 -3.03
C ILE A 146 -22.35 4.01 -2.87
N THR A 147 -21.62 4.46 -3.88
CA THR A 147 -20.17 4.55 -3.83
C THR A 147 -19.78 6.00 -3.56
N LEU A 148 -19.17 6.24 -2.40
CA LEU A 148 -18.51 7.48 -2.06
C LEU A 148 -17.06 7.40 -2.54
N ASN A 149 -16.68 8.20 -3.53
CA ASN A 149 -15.33 8.21 -4.06
C ASN A 149 -14.66 9.56 -3.79
N ASN A 150 -13.42 9.50 -3.30
CA ASN A 150 -12.55 10.65 -3.15
C ASN A 150 -11.19 10.36 -3.78
N SER A 151 -10.99 10.89 -4.99
CA SER A 151 -9.86 10.53 -5.85
C SER A 151 -8.98 11.71 -6.25
N LYS A 152 -8.99 12.83 -5.52
CA LYS A 152 -8.40 14.09 -6.03
C LYS A 152 -7.35 14.77 -5.15
N ILE A 153 -7.12 14.33 -3.91
CA ILE A 153 -6.19 15.02 -3.01
C ILE A 153 -5.33 13.98 -2.29
N THR A 154 -4.02 14.24 -2.21
CA THR A 154 -3.14 13.46 -1.32
C THR A 154 -3.32 13.97 0.10
N TYR A 155 -3.83 13.12 0.98
CA TYR A 155 -4.02 13.40 2.40
C TYR A 155 -2.77 13.01 3.15
N LYS A 156 -2.05 14.02 3.64
CA LYS A 156 -0.87 13.82 4.47
C LYS A 156 -1.26 13.14 5.80
N LYS A 157 -0.28 12.55 6.45
CA LYS A 157 -0.39 12.02 7.82
C LYS A 157 -1.05 13.05 8.76
N SER A 158 -1.96 12.58 9.61
CA SER A 158 -2.65 13.37 10.65
C SER A 158 -3.49 14.53 10.11
N VAL A 159 -3.93 14.45 8.85
CA VAL A 159 -4.84 15.43 8.23
C VAL A 159 -6.26 14.87 8.19
N SER A 160 -7.23 15.74 8.48
CA SER A 160 -8.65 15.47 8.29
C SER A 160 -9.13 15.98 6.93
N SER A 161 -10.11 15.31 6.34
CA SER A 161 -10.74 15.79 5.12
C SER A 161 -12.20 15.34 5.00
N THR A 162 -12.90 15.99 4.07
CA THR A 162 -14.30 15.75 3.78
C THR A 162 -14.52 15.54 2.29
N PHE A 163 -15.48 14.70 1.97
CA PHE A 163 -15.97 14.49 0.62
C PHE A 163 -17.43 14.11 0.64
N SER A 164 -18.16 14.45 -0.41
CA SER A 164 -19.60 14.21 -0.47
C SER A 164 -20.04 13.68 -1.82
N THR A 165 -21.14 12.92 -1.81
CA THR A 165 -21.82 12.44 -3.02
C THR A 165 -23.30 12.75 -2.91
N PRO A 166 -23.98 13.12 -4.02
CA PRO A 166 -25.43 13.20 -4.03
C PRO A 166 -26.03 11.81 -3.79
N ILE A 167 -27.16 11.77 -3.10
CA ILE A 167 -27.92 10.56 -2.80
C ILE A 167 -29.41 10.84 -3.02
N PRO A 168 -30.22 9.82 -3.32
CA PRO A 168 -31.65 10.03 -3.45
C PRO A 168 -32.26 10.57 -2.16
N SER A 169 -33.28 11.39 -2.31
CA SER A 169 -34.05 11.95 -1.20
C SER A 169 -34.84 10.83 -0.50
N ILE A 170 -34.17 10.19 0.45
CA ILE A 170 -34.72 9.14 1.29
C ILE A 170 -35.10 9.80 2.63
N GLU A 171 -36.37 9.72 2.99
CA GLU A 171 -36.82 10.09 4.32
C GLU A 171 -36.37 9.00 5.31
N ASN A 172 -35.59 9.39 6.32
CA ASN A 172 -35.16 8.53 7.45
C ASN A 172 -34.10 7.45 7.13
N ILE A 173 -32.88 7.90 6.83
CA ILE A 173 -31.68 7.04 6.91
C ILE A 173 -31.25 6.98 8.39
N ASN A 174 -31.44 5.83 9.02
CA ASN A 174 -31.13 5.66 10.44
C ASN A 174 -29.71 5.15 10.67
N THR A 175 -29.14 4.44 9.70
CA THR A 175 -27.82 3.81 9.79
C THR A 175 -27.14 3.79 8.42
N ILE A 176 -25.82 3.96 8.43
CA ILE A 176 -24.95 3.85 7.26
C ILE A 176 -24.01 2.69 7.55
N THR A 177 -24.01 1.70 6.67
CA THR A 177 -23.12 0.54 6.79
C THR A 177 -22.09 0.57 5.68
N VAL A 178 -20.81 0.59 6.04
CA VAL A 178 -19.72 0.39 5.07
C VAL A 178 -19.68 -1.08 4.69
N LEU A 179 -19.90 -1.40 3.42
CA LEU A 179 -19.78 -2.75 2.87
C LEU A 179 -18.33 -3.06 2.50
N GLN A 180 -17.66 -2.08 1.89
CA GLN A 180 -16.29 -2.19 1.43
C GLN A 180 -15.59 -0.83 1.50
N CYS A 181 -14.30 -0.85 1.80
CA CYS A 181 -13.43 0.32 1.78
C CYS A 181 -12.18 -0.01 0.95
N THR A 182 -11.92 0.80 -0.07
CA THR A 182 -10.68 0.74 -0.85
C THR A 182 -9.84 1.96 -0.53
N ILE A 183 -8.59 1.75 -0.14
CA ILE A 183 -7.66 2.79 0.28
C ILE A 183 -6.43 2.69 -0.62
N LYS A 184 -6.14 3.75 -1.36
CA LYS A 184 -4.90 3.89 -2.13
C LYS A 184 -3.96 4.83 -1.38
N TYR A 185 -2.73 4.41 -1.11
CA TYR A 185 -1.79 5.16 -0.28
C TYR A 185 -0.34 4.99 -0.75
N LYS A 186 0.55 5.87 -0.26
CA LYS A 186 1.99 5.75 -0.44
C LYS A 186 2.65 5.17 0.81
N SER A 187 3.44 4.13 0.62
CA SER A 187 4.38 3.56 1.59
C SER A 187 5.78 3.75 1.01
N GLY A 188 6.56 4.66 1.59
CA GLY A 188 7.75 5.21 0.94
C GLY A 188 7.46 5.68 -0.49
N ASN A 189 8.14 5.08 -1.47
CA ASN A 189 7.97 5.34 -2.91
C ASN A 189 6.97 4.41 -3.61
N VAL A 190 6.43 3.43 -2.90
CA VAL A 190 5.48 2.44 -3.44
C VAL A 190 4.06 2.98 -3.29
N VAL A 191 3.24 2.76 -4.32
CA VAL A 191 1.80 3.00 -4.25
C VAL A 191 1.12 1.67 -3.98
N CYS A 192 0.41 1.58 -2.85
CA CYS A 192 -0.28 0.38 -2.40
C CYS A 192 -1.79 0.59 -2.44
N ASN A 193 -2.56 -0.49 -2.63
CA ASN A 193 -3.99 -0.49 -2.43
C ASN A 193 -4.42 -1.53 -1.40
N THR A 194 -5.19 -1.10 -0.41
CA THR A 194 -5.83 -2.00 0.56
C THR A 194 -7.33 -1.98 0.35
N ILE A 195 -7.92 -3.16 0.18
CA ILE A 195 -9.36 -3.36 0.18
C ILE A 195 -9.77 -4.06 1.47
N TYR A 196 -10.70 -3.47 2.21
CA TYR A 196 -11.35 -4.07 3.37
C TYR A 196 -12.79 -4.41 3.05
N ASN A 197 -13.18 -5.67 3.24
CA ASN A 197 -14.56 -6.13 3.13
C ASN A 197 -15.15 -6.33 4.53
N SER A 198 -16.21 -5.58 4.87
CA SER A 198 -16.77 -5.58 6.22
C SER A 198 -17.55 -6.86 6.54
N LYS A 199 -18.14 -7.52 5.54
CA LYS A 199 -18.90 -8.77 5.72
C LYS A 199 -17.97 -9.91 6.11
N SER A 200 -16.85 -10.06 5.41
CA SER A 200 -15.87 -11.11 5.71
C SER A 200 -14.84 -10.69 6.75
N LYS A 201 -14.75 -9.40 7.08
CA LYS A 201 -13.69 -8.79 7.92
C LYS A 201 -12.28 -9.13 7.39
N ARG A 202 -12.12 -9.19 6.07
CA ARG A 202 -10.85 -9.55 5.41
C ARG A 202 -10.27 -8.34 4.69
N TYR A 203 -8.94 -8.32 4.65
CA TYR A 203 -8.15 -7.39 3.86
C TYR A 203 -7.61 -8.10 2.62
N THR A 204 -7.58 -7.39 1.51
CA THR A 204 -6.87 -7.80 0.29
C THR A 204 -5.99 -6.65 -0.14
N ILE A 205 -4.72 -6.94 -0.41
CA ILE A 205 -3.71 -5.93 -0.71
C ILE A 205 -3.22 -6.17 -2.13
N TYR A 206 -3.26 -5.08 -2.92
CA TYR A 206 -2.88 -5.01 -4.32
C TYR A 206 -1.69 -4.05 -4.45
#